data_AF-A0A3Q3X0S0-F1
#
_entry.id   AF-A0A3Q3X0S0-F1
#
_cell.length_a   1.000
_cell.length_b   1.000
_cell.length_c   1.000
_cell.angle_alpha   90.00
_cell.angle_beta   90.00
_cell.angle_gamma   90.00
#
_symmetry.space_group_name_H-M   'P 1'
#
loop_
_entity.id
_entity.type
_entity.pdbx_description
1 polymer ?
#
loop_
_entity_poly.entity_id
_entity_poly.type
_entity_poly.pdbx_seq_one_letter_code
_entity_poly.pdbx_strand_id
1 'polypeptide(L)'
;DPVSPKGSLNFHLILDFQKQCTSLDCLKLNSGGQLVFEEFLRSEYSEENLLFWLACENYKTIARETERINIDCVTREEISETLSQPGPNCFDRAQKLIYGLMENDCYPRFLKSEIYQALLEYSKKQTGKTVRTHTGSKS
;
A
#
# COMPACT_ATOMS: atom_id res chain seq x y z
N ASP A 1 -21.34 -1.56 -25.34
CA ASP A 1 -20.25 -2.50 -25.02
C ASP A 1 -19.96 -2.53 -23.53
N PRO A 2 -19.94 -3.70 -22.88
CA PRO A 2 -19.64 -3.82 -21.47
C PRO A 2 -18.13 -3.76 -21.27
N VAL A 3 -17.70 -2.66 -20.64
CA VAL A 3 -16.53 -2.45 -19.78
C VAL A 3 -15.36 -3.45 -19.93
N SER A 4 -14.28 -2.96 -20.52
CA SER A 4 -12.94 -3.55 -20.50
C SER A 4 -12.45 -3.75 -19.04
N PRO A 5 -11.84 -4.90 -18.67
CA PRO A 5 -11.37 -5.12 -17.30
C PRO A 5 -10.18 -4.19 -17.04
N LYS A 6 -10.40 -3.15 -16.24
CA LYS A 6 -9.31 -2.35 -15.66
C LYS A 6 -8.52 -3.26 -14.72
N GLY A 7 -7.21 -3.31 -14.92
CA GLY A 7 -6.26 -3.78 -13.91
C GLY A 7 -5.87 -5.25 -14.01
N SER A 8 -5.10 -5.61 -15.03
CA SER A 8 -4.21 -6.77 -14.88
C SER A 8 -3.20 -6.44 -13.79
N LEU A 9 -3.45 -6.89 -12.56
CA LEU A 9 -2.51 -6.78 -11.44
C LEU A 9 -1.14 -7.30 -11.90
N ASN A 10 -0.13 -6.44 -11.79
CA ASN A 10 1.19 -6.71 -12.35
C ASN A 10 1.86 -7.84 -11.56
N PHE A 11 2.17 -8.94 -12.24
CA PHE A 11 2.62 -10.23 -11.68
C PHE A 11 3.82 -10.11 -10.72
N HIS A 12 4.75 -9.20 -11.01
CA HIS A 12 5.94 -8.98 -10.19
C HIS A 12 5.61 -8.34 -8.83
N LEU A 13 4.55 -7.54 -8.76
CA LEU A 13 4.16 -6.76 -7.60
C LEU A 13 3.50 -7.63 -6.51
N ILE A 14 2.85 -8.72 -6.94
CA ILE A 14 2.18 -9.71 -6.07
C ILE A 14 3.20 -10.61 -5.36
N LEU A 15 4.31 -10.97 -6.02
CA LEU A 15 5.31 -11.90 -5.47
C LEU A 15 6.12 -11.28 -4.32
N ASP A 16 6.38 -9.97 -4.36
CA ASP A 16 7.08 -9.26 -3.29
C ASP A 16 6.27 -9.21 -1.99
N PHE A 17 4.94 -9.26 -2.08
CA PHE A 17 4.05 -9.19 -0.93
C PHE A 17 4.21 -10.40 0.01
N GLN A 18 4.51 -11.59 -0.52
CA GLN A 18 4.64 -12.81 0.29
C GLN A 18 5.82 -12.77 1.28
N LYS A 19 6.89 -12.02 0.99
CA LYS A 19 8.10 -11.98 1.83
C LYS A 19 8.06 -10.92 2.94
N GLN A 20 7.15 -9.95 2.86
CA GLN A 20 7.07 -8.81 3.77
C GLN A 20 5.60 -8.47 4.04
N CYS A 21 4.82 -9.36 4.65
CA CYS A 21 3.46 -9.00 5.08
C CYS A 21 3.22 -9.38 6.54
N THR A 22 4.13 -8.91 7.39
CA THR A 22 4.04 -9.11 8.84
C THR A 22 3.41 -7.92 9.56
N SER A 23 3.25 -6.77 8.87
CA SER A 23 2.60 -5.57 9.39
C SER A 23 2.03 -4.71 8.27
N LEU A 24 1.10 -3.82 8.62
CA LEU A 24 0.54 -2.80 7.72
C LEU A 24 1.61 -1.88 7.13
N ASP A 25 2.76 -1.71 7.79
CA ASP A 25 3.86 -0.88 7.27
C ASP A 25 4.40 -1.38 5.92
N CYS A 26 4.30 -2.67 5.65
CA CYS A 26 4.73 -3.24 4.38
C CYS A 26 3.88 -2.76 3.19
N LEU A 27 2.64 -2.33 3.45
CA LEU A 27 1.78 -1.74 2.42
C LEU A 27 2.34 -0.41 1.92
N LYS A 28 3.10 0.35 2.73
CA LYS A 28 3.68 1.63 2.28
C LYS A 28 4.59 1.47 1.06
N LEU A 29 5.30 0.35 0.99
CA LEU A 29 6.36 0.11 0.00
C LEU A 29 5.90 -0.77 -1.17
N ASN A 30 4.70 -1.36 -1.07
CA ASN A 30 4.19 -2.29 -2.08
C ASN A 30 2.81 -1.84 -2.59
N SER A 31 2.80 -1.19 -3.76
CA SER A 31 1.58 -0.75 -4.44
C SER A 31 0.65 -1.90 -4.84
N GLY A 32 1.16 -3.11 -5.03
CA GLY A 32 0.33 -4.30 -5.27
C GLY A 32 -0.39 -4.76 -4.02
N GLY A 33 0.33 -4.77 -2.89
CA GLY A 33 -0.25 -5.01 -1.57
C GLY A 33 -1.35 -4.01 -1.23
N GLN A 34 -1.14 -2.73 -1.53
CA GLN A 34 -2.16 -1.68 -1.36
C GLN A 34 -3.42 -2.00 -2.16
N LEU A 35 -3.30 -2.29 -3.45
CA LEU A 35 -4.46 -2.55 -4.32
C LEU A 35 -5.30 -3.73 -3.84
N VAL A 36 -4.65 -4.82 -3.43
CA VAL A 36 -5.37 -6.01 -2.95
C VAL A 36 -6.04 -5.73 -1.61
N PHE A 37 -5.34 -5.04 -0.69
CA PHE A 37 -5.91 -4.71 0.62
C PHE A 37 -7.05 -3.69 0.49
N GLU A 38 -6.94 -2.72 -0.42
CA GLU A 38 -8.00 -1.78 -0.77
C GLU A 38 -9.22 -2.50 -1.35
N GLU A 39 -9.03 -3.48 -2.24
CA GLU A 39 -10.13 -4.29 -2.77
C GLU A 39 -10.88 -5.04 -1.66
N PHE A 40 -10.13 -5.64 -0.73
CA PHE A 40 -10.71 -6.29 0.45
C PHE A 40 -11.51 -5.30 1.31
N LEU A 41 -10.91 -4.16 1.65
CA LEU A 41 -11.56 -3.10 2.42
C LEU A 41 -12.82 -2.56 1.74
N ARG A 42 -12.82 -2.43 0.41
CA ARG A 42 -13.98 -2.00 -0.38
C ARG A 42 -15.13 -2.99 -0.31
N SER A 43 -14.82 -4.29 -0.25
CA SER A 43 -15.85 -5.32 -0.05
C SER A 43 -16.53 -5.24 1.32
N GLU A 44 -15.89 -4.56 2.27
CA GLU A 44 -16.36 -4.38 3.65
C GLU A 44 -16.65 -2.91 4.00
N TYR A 45 -16.74 -2.03 3.00
CA TYR A 45 -17.07 -0.60 3.16
C TYR A 45 -16.17 0.12 4.17
N SER A 46 -14.86 -0.11 4.09
CA SER A 46 -13.87 0.43 5.03
C SER A 46 -12.61 0.97 4.36
N GLU A 47 -12.63 1.16 3.04
CA GLU A 47 -11.49 1.63 2.24
C GLU A 47 -11.01 3.03 2.61
N GLU A 48 -11.88 3.88 3.15
CA GLU A 48 -11.55 5.23 3.59
C GLU A 48 -10.46 5.24 4.67
N ASN A 49 -10.36 4.17 5.47
CA ASN A 49 -9.33 4.04 6.50
C ASN A 49 -7.93 3.93 5.88
N LEU A 50 -7.78 3.11 4.83
CA LEU A 50 -6.52 2.96 4.12
C LEU A 50 -6.19 4.25 3.34
N LEU A 51 -7.18 4.82 2.66
CA LEU A 51 -7.02 6.05 1.89
C LEU A 51 -6.57 7.22 2.78
N PHE A 52 -7.19 7.38 3.94
CA PHE A 52 -6.81 8.40 4.92
C PHE A 52 -5.37 8.18 5.42
N TRP A 53 -5.02 6.95 5.74
CA TRP A 53 -3.68 6.63 6.23
C TRP A 53 -2.60 6.89 5.18
N LEU A 54 -2.83 6.50 3.92
CA LEU A 54 -1.92 6.77 2.79
C LEU A 54 -1.81 8.27 2.50
N ALA A 55 -2.92 9.01 2.57
CA ALA A 55 -2.91 10.46 2.41
C ALA A 55 -2.04 11.14 3.47
N CYS A 56 -2.08 10.68 4.71
CA CYS A 56 -1.22 11.18 5.78
C CYS A 56 0.27 10.90 5.53
N GLU A 57 0.63 9.70 5.04
CA GLU A 57 2.02 9.38 4.68
C GLU A 57 2.54 10.24 3.52
N ASN A 58 1.69 10.48 2.52
CA ASN A 58 2.02 11.34 1.39
C ASN A 58 2.21 12.79 1.83
N TYR A 59 1.28 13.33 2.63
CA TYR A 59 1.38 14.67 3.18
C TYR A 59 2.68 14.87 3.97
N LYS A 60 3.07 13.92 4.82
CA LYS A 60 4.35 13.95 5.57
C LYS A 60 5.56 14.07 4.64
N THR A 61 5.55 13.33 3.55
CA THR A 61 6.61 13.37 2.55
C THR A 61 6.68 14.74 1.89
N ILE A 62 5.55 15.21 1.36
CA ILE A 62 5.45 16.52 0.70
C ILE A 62 5.84 17.66 1.64
N ALA A 63 5.34 17.65 2.89
CA ALA A 63 5.63 18.69 3.87
C ALA A 63 7.13 18.77 4.19
N ARG A 64 7.79 17.63 4.41
CA ARG A 64 9.24 17.57 4.68
C ARG A 64 10.10 17.95 3.47
N GLU A 65 9.67 17.57 2.27
CA GLU A 65 10.35 17.99 1.04
C GLU A 65 10.23 19.49 0.82
N THR A 66 9.04 20.05 1.08
CA THR A 66 8.78 21.49 1.00
C THR A 66 9.66 22.27 1.97
N GLU A 67 9.86 21.79 3.19
CA GLU A 67 10.77 22.40 4.17
C GLU A 67 12.22 22.53 3.67
N ARG A 68 12.67 21.60 2.82
CA ARG A 68 14.04 21.52 2.29
C ARG A 68 14.29 22.43 1.08
N ILE A 69 13.26 23.05 0.51
CA ILE A 69 13.42 23.93 -0.64
C ILE A 69 14.05 25.25 -0.19
N ASN A 70 15.14 25.64 -0.84
CA ASN A 70 15.79 26.93 -0.61
C ASN A 70 15.03 28.06 -1.33
N ILE A 71 13.92 28.49 -0.74
CA ILE A 71 13.18 29.71 -1.10
C ILE A 71 13.53 30.83 -0.15
N ASP A 72 13.37 32.08 -0.59
CA ASP A 72 13.67 33.25 0.24
C ASP A 72 12.77 33.31 1.48
N CYS A 73 13.26 34.00 2.52
CA CYS A 73 12.59 34.04 3.82
C CYS A 73 11.21 34.68 3.75
N VAL A 74 11.02 35.69 2.88
CA VAL A 74 9.76 36.42 2.74
C VAL A 74 8.69 35.47 2.18
N THR A 75 8.98 34.80 1.08
CA THR A 75 8.07 33.80 0.48
C THR A 75 7.73 32.68 1.46
N ARG A 76 8.70 32.21 2.26
CA ARG A 76 8.46 31.16 3.27
C ARG A 76 7.53 31.63 4.38
N GLU A 77 7.67 32.86 4.84
CA GLU A 77 6.88 33.45 5.91
C GLU A 77 5.42 33.69 5.47
N GLU A 78 5.23 34.22 4.25
CA GLU A 78 3.89 34.38 3.63
C GLU A 78 3.11 33.05 3.53
N ILE A 79 3.79 31.98 3.12
CA ILE A 79 3.20 30.63 3.04
C ILE A 79 2.82 30.11 4.44
N SER A 80 3.69 30.34 5.42
CA SER A 80 3.50 29.89 6.81
C SER A 80 2.32 30.58 7.49
N GLU A 81 2.19 31.90 7.31
CA GLU A 81 1.09 32.70 7.84
C GLU A 81 -0.25 32.32 7.22
N THR A 82 -0.27 32.05 5.91
CA THR A 82 -1.49 31.65 5.20
C THR A 82 -2.02 30.29 5.68
N LEU A 83 -1.14 29.36 6.10
CA LEU A 83 -1.51 27.98 6.38
C LEU A 83 -1.99 27.70 7.81
N SER A 84 -1.95 28.64 8.77
CA SER A 84 -2.21 28.35 10.21
C SER A 84 -1.32 27.23 10.81
N GLN A 85 -0.16 26.96 10.20
CA GLN A 85 0.88 26.03 10.66
C GLN A 85 0.48 24.54 10.88
N PRO A 86 -0.10 23.83 9.89
CA PRO A 86 -0.07 22.37 9.89
C PRO A 86 1.37 21.92 9.58
N GLY A 87 2.08 21.45 10.61
CA GLY A 87 3.37 20.78 10.42
C GLY A 87 3.18 19.35 9.87
N PRO A 88 4.27 18.67 9.46
CA PRO A 88 4.22 17.32 8.89
C PRO A 88 3.46 16.30 9.77
N ASN A 89 3.40 16.53 11.08
CA ASN A 89 2.82 15.62 12.05
C ASN A 89 1.40 16.04 12.51
N CYS A 90 0.75 17.00 11.84
CA CYS A 90 -0.56 17.51 12.26
C CYS A 90 -1.68 16.45 12.28
N PHE A 91 -1.53 15.37 11.50
CA PHE A 91 -2.47 14.24 11.47
C PHE A 91 -2.02 13.01 12.28
N ASP A 92 -0.89 13.05 13.00
CA ASP A 92 -0.29 11.88 13.66
C ASP A 92 -1.26 11.14 14.58
N ARG A 93 -2.05 11.89 15.36
CA ARG A 93 -2.99 11.28 16.31
C ARG A 93 -4.09 10.51 15.58
N ALA A 94 -4.71 11.14 14.58
CA ALA A 94 -5.76 10.50 13.77
C ALA A 94 -5.19 9.32 12.99
N GLN A 95 -4.01 9.49 12.38
CA GLN A 95 -3.36 8.43 11.62
C GLN A 95 -3.02 7.20 12.49
N LYS A 96 -2.54 7.40 13.73
CA LYS A 96 -2.30 6.30 14.68
C LYS A 96 -3.58 5.56 15.06
N LEU A 97 -4.68 6.28 15.24
CA LEU A 97 -5.98 5.66 15.54
C LEU A 97 -6.47 4.80 14.38
N ILE A 98 -6.39 5.31 13.16
CA ILE A 98 -6.81 4.57 11.96
C ILE A 98 -5.88 3.39 11.67
N TYR A 99 -4.57 3.56 11.86
CA TYR A 99 -3.62 2.44 11.78
C TYR A 99 -3.97 1.34 12.78
N GLY A 100 -4.17 1.70 14.06
CA GLY A 100 -4.54 0.74 15.10
C GLY A 100 -5.90 0.06 14.84
N LEU A 101 -6.88 0.81 14.32
CA LEU A 101 -8.17 0.25 13.90
C LEU A 101 -7.97 -0.84 12.84
N MET A 102 -7.22 -0.53 11.78
CA MET A 102 -6.97 -1.49 10.70
C MET A 102 -6.14 -2.69 11.18
N GLU A 103 -5.11 -2.45 11.99
CA GLU A 103 -4.19 -3.49 12.49
C GLU A 103 -4.90 -4.52 13.36
N ASN A 104 -5.88 -4.08 14.15
CA ASN A 104 -6.57 -4.95 15.10
C ASN A 104 -7.88 -5.55 14.57
N ASP A 105 -8.42 -5.05 13.46
CA ASP A 105 -9.68 -5.56 12.89
C ASP A 105 -9.53 -6.10 11.46
N CYS A 106 -9.46 -5.22 10.46
CA CYS A 106 -9.58 -5.63 9.06
C CYS A 106 -8.32 -6.30 8.52
N TYR A 107 -7.12 -5.96 9.01
CA TYR A 107 -5.87 -6.57 8.53
C TYR A 107 -5.71 -8.05 8.91
N PRO A 108 -6.01 -8.50 10.16
CA PRO A 108 -6.06 -9.93 10.49
C PRO A 108 -7.11 -10.71 9.68
N ARG A 109 -8.25 -10.07 9.35
CA ARG A 109 -9.31 -10.67 8.53
C ARG A 109 -8.87 -10.77 7.07
N PHE A 110 -8.20 -9.75 6.54
CA PHE A 110 -7.56 -9.75 5.23
C PHE A 110 -6.59 -10.92 5.06
N LEU A 111 -5.70 -11.18 6.02
CA LEU A 111 -4.75 -12.30 5.95
C LEU A 111 -5.42 -13.69 5.90
N LYS A 112 -6.70 -13.78 6.30
CA LYS A 112 -7.51 -15.00 6.26
C LYS A 112 -8.50 -15.04 5.09
N SER A 113 -8.66 -13.92 4.39
CA SER A 113 -9.63 -13.76 3.32
C SER A 113 -9.29 -14.61 2.09
N GLU A 114 -10.31 -14.97 1.31
CA GLU A 114 -10.15 -15.73 0.07
C GLU A 114 -9.26 -15.00 -0.94
N ILE A 115 -9.36 -13.66 -1.01
CA ILE A 115 -8.54 -12.85 -1.92
C ILE A 115 -7.05 -12.98 -1.60
N TYR A 116 -6.67 -13.00 -0.32
CA TYR A 116 -5.28 -13.20 0.08
C TYR A 116 -4.81 -14.66 -0.10
N GLN A 117 -5.66 -15.64 0.25
CA GLN A 117 -5.33 -17.06 0.06
C GLN A 117 -5.15 -17.41 -1.42
N ALA A 118 -5.99 -16.88 -2.31
CA ALA A 118 -5.86 -17.06 -3.75
C ALA A 118 -4.53 -16.52 -4.28
N LEU A 119 -4.05 -15.38 -3.76
CA LEU A 119 -2.73 -14.84 -4.10
C LEU A 119 -1.59 -15.75 -3.64
N LEU A 120 -1.68 -16.29 -2.41
CA LEU A 120 -0.69 -17.24 -1.90
C LEU A 120 -0.63 -18.53 -2.75
N GLU A 121 -1.78 -19.06 -3.15
CA GLU A 121 -1.84 -20.23 -4.03
C GLU A 121 -1.29 -19.94 -5.42
N TYR A 122 -1.64 -18.79 -5.99
CA TYR A 122 -1.15 -18.37 -7.29
C TYR A 122 0.38 -18.24 -7.30
N SER A 123 0.96 -17.66 -6.24
CA SER A 123 2.42 -17.57 -6.06
C SER A 123 3.09 -18.96 -6.00
N LYS A 124 2.54 -19.89 -5.21
CA LYS A 124 3.08 -21.27 -5.07
C LYS A 124 3.08 -22.04 -6.39
N LYS A 125 2.09 -21.83 -7.26
CA LYS A 125 1.99 -22.51 -8.57
C LYS A 125 3.08 -22.05 -9.56
N GLN A 126 3.65 -20.86 -9.35
CA GLN A 126 4.64 -20.28 -10.25
C GLN A 126 6.08 -20.63 -9.84
N THR A 127 6.35 -20.78 -8.54
CA THR A 127 7.65 -21.30 -8.05
C THR A 127 7.91 -22.75 -8.48
N GLY A 128 6.86 -23.54 -8.75
CA GLY A 128 6.96 -24.92 -9.24
C GLY A 128 7.21 -25.08 -10.74
N LYS A 129 7.08 -24.02 -11.57
CA LYS A 129 7.27 -24.12 -13.03
C LYS A 129 8.73 -23.92 -13.48
N THR A 130 9.60 -23.39 -12.61
CA THR A 130 11.03 -23.19 -12.89
C THR A 130 11.89 -24.39 -12.46
N VAL A 131 11.39 -25.64 -12.50
CA VAL A 131 12.24 -26.83 -12.32
C VAL A 131 11.77 -28.00 -13.19
N ARG A 132 11.29 -27.76 -14.42
CA ARG A 132 11.02 -28.86 -15.37
C ARG A 132 11.23 -28.42 -16.82
N THR A 133 12.47 -28.15 -17.21
CA THR A 133 12.88 -28.22 -18.62
C THR A 133 14.28 -28.81 -18.76
N HIS A 134 14.33 -29.99 -19.39
CA HIS A 134 15.45 -30.67 -20.06
C HIS A 134 16.63 -31.13 -19.18
N THR A 135 17.01 -32.41 -19.17
CA THR A 135 17.27 -33.28 -20.34
C THR A 135 16.88 -34.75 -20.11
N GLY A 136 15.97 -35.25 -20.93
CA GLY A 136 15.82 -36.68 -21.19
C GLY A 136 16.63 -37.07 -22.43
N SER A 137 17.47 -38.09 -22.23
CA SER A 137 17.89 -39.15 -23.16
C SER A 137 18.04 -38.85 -24.65
N LYS A 138 19.26 -39.12 -25.16
CA LYS A 138 19.41 -39.83 -26.43
C LYS A 138 20.37 -41.01 -26.26
N SER A 139 19.82 -42.18 -26.57
CA SER A 139 20.51 -43.41 -26.94
C SER A 139 21.25 -43.25 -28.27
#